data_AF-A0A1G2Y903-F1
#
_entry.id   AF-A0A1G2Y903-F1
#
_cell.length_a   1.000
_cell.length_b   1.000
_cell.length_c   1.000
_cell.angle_alpha   90.00
_cell.angle_beta   90.00
_cell.angle_gamma   90.00
#
_symmetry.space_group_name_H-M   'P 1'
#
loop_
_entity.id
_entity.type
_entity.pdbx_description
1 polymer ?
#
loop_
_entity_poly.entity_id
_entity_poly.type
_entity_poly.pdbx_seq_one_letter_code
_entity_poly.pdbx_strand_id
1 'polypeptide(L)'
;MTELFNNREIAIAFWTTIFFVWASSQKEIRRSFFQLVKTFVSPKIIIPFILLLTYSFLVILLLREIHIWSLPNLKETIYWFFFSGAITAFTIITDEKTEKPIRKNVRELLTITVVLEFVVNTYVFNLPIELVFVPMVTILTAVYTYASFKTQYKKVEHPSGTLLAIIGIAMITQALIRIYQDFDKFGRFDTLIDFVLPLILTISIIPATYLLMLYASYELLFLRIDFALESSIEMRRYAKKLLTLHCYFRIGKVREMLKGRANHLYRCCSKKDIRRILLTKNASQG
;
A
#
# COMPACT_ATOMS: atom_id res chain seq x y z
N MET A 1 34.34 8.73 6.46
CA MET A 1 33.44 7.83 5.71
C MET A 1 32.06 8.04 6.29
N THR A 2 31.14 8.64 5.55
CA THR A 2 29.75 8.85 5.99
C THR A 2 29.10 7.48 6.16
N GLU A 3 28.69 7.13 7.38
CA GLU A 3 27.89 5.94 7.61
C GLU A 3 26.58 6.08 6.82
N LEU A 4 26.45 5.28 5.76
CA LEU A 4 25.32 5.32 4.83
C LEU A 4 24.05 4.76 5.48
N PHE A 5 24.21 3.99 6.56
CA PHE A 5 23.15 3.38 7.35
C PHE A 5 23.26 3.76 8.82
N ASN A 6 22.12 3.99 9.46
CA ASN A 6 22.05 4.26 10.89
C ASN A 6 22.09 2.95 11.71
N ASN A 7 22.40 3.03 13.00
CA ASN A 7 22.49 1.85 13.87
C ASN A 7 21.22 0.99 13.91
N ARG A 8 20.03 1.58 13.73
CA ARG A 8 18.77 0.84 13.68
C ARG A 8 18.66 0.02 12.42
N GLU A 9 18.99 0.59 11.27
CA GLU A 9 19.01 -0.12 9.98
C GLU A 9 20.02 -1.25 10.02
N ILE A 10 21.18 -1.03 10.64
CA ILE A 10 22.18 -2.09 10.86
C ILE A 10 21.60 -3.19 11.75
N ALA A 11 20.95 -2.86 12.86
CA ALA A 11 20.33 -3.84 13.76
C ALA A 11 19.17 -4.61 13.10
N ILE A 12 18.31 -3.91 12.34
CA ILE A 12 17.23 -4.52 11.56
C ILE A 12 17.81 -5.45 10.50
N ALA A 13 18.82 -5.02 9.74
CA ALA A 13 19.46 -5.84 8.71
C ALA A 13 20.13 -7.09 9.32
N PHE A 14 20.78 -6.94 10.48
CA PHE A 14 21.39 -8.05 11.22
C PHE A 14 20.35 -9.11 11.60
N TRP A 15 19.28 -8.72 12.29
CA TRP A 15 18.24 -9.65 12.72
C TRP A 15 17.42 -10.22 11.56
N THR A 16 17.16 -9.41 10.53
CA THR A 16 16.49 -9.86 9.30
C THR A 16 17.32 -10.94 8.60
N THR A 17 18.64 -10.76 8.53
CA THR A 17 19.54 -11.76 7.95
C THR A 17 19.52 -13.05 8.74
N ILE A 18 19.62 -12.99 10.08
CA ILE A 18 19.52 -14.17 10.95
C ILE A 18 18.18 -14.89 10.73
N PHE A 19 17.08 -14.14 10.72
CA PHE A 19 15.75 -14.68 10.49
C PHE A 19 15.64 -15.36 9.12
N PHE A 20 16.15 -14.73 8.05
CA PHE A 20 16.13 -15.30 6.71
C PHE A 20 16.98 -16.57 6.59
N VAL A 21 18.15 -16.62 7.23
CA VAL A 21 19.00 -17.83 7.25
C VAL A 21 18.29 -18.98 7.97
N TRP A 22 17.70 -18.71 9.13
CA TRP A 22 16.91 -19.69 9.87
C TRP A 22 15.68 -20.14 9.08
N ALA A 23 14.92 -19.20 8.51
CA ALA A 23 13.73 -19.47 7.72
C ALA A 23 14.06 -20.31 6.46
N SER A 24 15.17 -20.02 5.78
CA SER A 24 15.60 -20.75 4.58
C SER A 24 16.08 -22.18 4.88
N SER A 25 16.48 -22.44 6.13
CA SER A 25 16.84 -23.79 6.60
C SER A 25 15.61 -24.69 6.75
N GLN A 26 14.41 -24.12 6.87
CA GLN A 26 13.16 -24.87 7.00
C GLN A 26 12.56 -25.19 5.62
N LYS A 27 12.42 -26.49 5.31
CA LYS A 27 11.93 -26.96 4.00
C LYS A 27 10.52 -26.47 3.69
N GLU A 28 9.65 -26.41 4.70
CA GLU A 28 8.28 -25.90 4.56
C GLU A 28 8.25 -24.41 4.22
N ILE A 29 9.02 -23.61 4.97
CA ILE A 29 9.10 -22.15 4.74
C ILE A 29 9.66 -21.87 3.35
N ARG A 30 10.71 -22.57 2.92
CA ARG A 30 11.26 -22.42 1.57
C ARG A 30 10.24 -22.71 0.47
N ARG A 31 9.44 -23.77 0.64
CA ARG A 31 8.40 -24.13 -0.33
C ARG A 31 7.30 -23.07 -0.39
N SER A 32 6.82 -22.61 0.77
CA SER A 32 5.83 -21.55 0.87
C SER A 32 6.34 -20.23 0.31
N PHE A 33 7.59 -19.86 0.60
CA PHE A 33 8.24 -18.66 0.06
C PHE A 33 8.34 -18.71 -1.46
N PHE A 34 8.75 -19.84 -2.04
CA PHE A 34 8.82 -19.98 -3.50
C PHE A 34 7.43 -19.87 -4.16
N GLN A 35 6.40 -20.42 -3.53
CA GLN A 35 5.02 -20.25 -4.00
C GLN A 35 4.55 -18.80 -3.93
N LEU A 36 4.90 -18.08 -2.86
CA LEU A 36 4.61 -16.65 -2.74
C LEU A 36 5.30 -15.86 -3.85
N VAL A 37 6.61 -16.04 -4.04
CA VAL A 37 7.38 -15.36 -5.10
C VAL A 37 6.78 -15.66 -6.48
N LYS A 38 6.44 -16.92 -6.77
CA LYS A 38 5.78 -17.30 -8.03
C LYS A 38 4.44 -16.58 -8.23
N THR A 39 3.70 -16.37 -7.15
CA THR A 39 2.41 -15.64 -7.19
C THR A 39 2.63 -14.15 -7.43
N PHE A 40 3.62 -13.54 -6.76
CA PHE A 40 3.99 -12.14 -6.95
C PHE A 40 4.44 -11.83 -8.38
N VAL A 41 5.11 -12.78 -9.06
CA VAL A 41 5.57 -12.62 -10.46
C VAL A 41 4.45 -12.85 -11.48
N SER A 42 3.21 -13.08 -11.04
CA SER A 42 2.09 -13.18 -11.98
C SER A 42 1.88 -11.85 -12.73
N PRO A 43 1.51 -11.89 -14.04
CA PRO A 43 1.25 -10.69 -14.84
C PRO A 43 0.29 -9.69 -14.16
N LYS A 44 -0.67 -10.22 -13.40
CA LYS A 44 -1.68 -9.44 -12.67
C LYS A 44 -1.11 -8.58 -11.54
N ILE A 45 0.05 -8.93 -10.98
CA ILE A 45 0.70 -8.18 -9.90
C ILE A 45 1.90 -7.41 -10.46
N ILE A 46 2.71 -8.04 -11.30
CA ILE A 46 3.94 -7.42 -11.82
C ILE A 46 3.65 -6.22 -12.74
N ILE A 47 2.58 -6.26 -13.55
CA ILE A 47 2.23 -5.15 -14.45
C ILE A 47 1.82 -3.90 -13.64
N PRO A 48 0.85 -3.96 -12.70
CA PRO A 48 0.56 -2.83 -11.83
C PRO A 48 1.78 -2.34 -11.04
N PHE A 49 2.63 -3.26 -10.57
CA PHE A 49 3.84 -2.91 -9.84
C PHE A 49 4.84 -2.11 -10.69
N ILE A 50 5.13 -2.56 -11.91
CA ILE A 50 6.02 -1.86 -12.85
C ILE A 50 5.45 -0.50 -13.24
N LEU A 51 4.13 -0.41 -13.48
CA LEU A 51 3.47 0.87 -13.77
C LEU A 51 3.60 1.84 -12.60
N LEU A 52 3.40 1.38 -11.36
CA LEU A 52 3.63 2.16 -10.14
C LEU A 52 5.08 2.62 -10.03
N LEU A 53 6.04 1.73 -10.26
CA LEU A 53 7.46 2.04 -10.19
C LEU A 53 7.86 3.09 -11.24
N THR A 54 7.38 2.92 -12.48
CA THR A 54 7.62 3.86 -13.59
C THR A 54 7.00 5.23 -13.28
N TYR A 55 5.79 5.25 -12.75
CA TYR A 55 5.13 6.50 -12.36
C TYR A 55 5.88 7.19 -11.23
N SER A 56 6.27 6.46 -10.18
CA SER A 56 7.07 7.02 -9.08
C SER A 56 8.40 7.58 -9.58
N PHE A 57 9.05 6.90 -10.53
CA PHE A 57 10.27 7.41 -11.18
C PHE A 57 10.03 8.75 -11.90
N LEU A 58 8.93 8.86 -12.66
CA LEU A 58 8.56 10.13 -13.32
C LEU A 58 8.27 11.23 -12.30
N VAL A 59 7.59 10.92 -11.19
CA VAL A 59 7.36 11.88 -10.09
C VAL A 59 8.68 12.35 -9.50
N ILE A 60 9.63 11.44 -9.25
CA ILE A 60 10.96 11.79 -8.73
C ILE A 60 11.70 12.72 -9.69
N LEU A 61 11.63 12.47 -11.02
CA LEU A 61 12.22 13.37 -12.01
C LEU A 61 11.58 14.76 -11.96
N LEU A 62 10.25 14.86 -11.85
CA LEU A 62 9.57 16.14 -11.69
C LEU A 62 9.97 16.85 -10.39
N LEU A 63 10.06 16.13 -9.27
CA LEU A 63 10.50 16.66 -7.98
C LEU A 63 11.96 17.15 -8.01
N ARG A 64 12.81 16.51 -8.82
CA ARG A 64 14.19 16.92 -9.04
C ARG A 64 14.28 18.26 -9.79
N GLU A 65 13.46 18.46 -10.82
CA GLU A 65 13.42 19.72 -11.59
C GLU A 65 12.98 20.92 -10.73
N ILE A 66 12.09 20.71 -9.76
CA ILE A 66 11.66 21.75 -8.82
C ILE A 66 12.53 21.84 -7.57
N HIS A 67 13.71 21.20 -7.56
CA HIS A 67 14.68 21.20 -6.47
C HIS A 67 14.17 20.68 -5.12
N ILE A 68 13.08 19.89 -5.10
CA ILE A 68 12.57 19.23 -3.88
C ILE A 68 13.29 17.90 -3.65
N TRP A 69 13.69 17.19 -4.70
CA TRP A 69 14.36 15.90 -4.58
C TRP A 69 15.83 15.99 -5.00
N SER A 70 16.73 15.39 -4.21
CA SER A 70 18.16 15.29 -4.48
C SER A 70 18.68 13.86 -4.26
N LEU A 71 19.90 13.55 -4.74
CA LEU A 71 20.49 12.21 -4.62
C LEU A 71 20.57 11.68 -3.17
N PRO A 72 20.89 12.48 -2.14
CA PRO A 72 20.79 12.06 -0.75
C PRO A 72 19.45 11.43 -0.36
N ASN A 73 18.33 11.89 -0.93
CA ASN A 73 17.00 11.41 -0.60
C ASN A 73 16.65 10.05 -1.27
N LEU A 74 17.54 9.50 -2.10
CA LEU A 74 17.29 8.26 -2.83
C LEU A 74 16.97 7.08 -1.90
N LYS A 75 17.72 6.97 -0.79
CA LYS A 75 17.54 5.92 0.20
C LYS A 75 16.14 5.97 0.82
N GLU A 76 15.75 7.13 1.32
CA GLU A 76 14.41 7.36 1.90
C GLU A 76 13.31 7.10 0.85
N THR A 77 13.53 7.48 -0.40
CA THR A 77 12.57 7.24 -1.49
C THR A 77 12.37 5.75 -1.78
N ILE A 78 13.45 4.95 -1.74
CA ILE A 78 13.37 3.49 -1.90
C ILE A 78 12.59 2.87 -0.73
N TYR A 79 12.90 3.26 0.50
CA TYR A 79 12.16 2.78 1.67
C TYR A 79 10.70 3.15 1.63
N TRP A 80 10.39 4.41 1.34
CA TRP A 80 9.02 4.88 1.15
C TRP A 80 8.30 4.02 0.10
N PHE A 81 8.89 3.77 -1.07
CA PHE A 81 8.21 3.04 -2.13
C PHE A 81 7.84 1.62 -1.72
N PHE A 82 8.76 0.86 -1.11
CA PHE A 82 8.52 -0.54 -0.75
C PHE A 82 7.65 -0.70 0.51
N PHE A 83 7.85 0.15 1.52
CA PHE A 83 7.20 -0.01 2.83
C PHE A 83 5.93 0.82 3.00
N SER A 84 5.70 1.84 2.16
CA SER A 84 4.50 2.68 2.22
C SER A 84 3.78 2.79 0.88
N GLY A 85 4.47 3.28 -0.17
CA GLY A 85 3.87 3.59 -1.46
C GLY A 85 3.19 2.39 -2.13
N ALA A 86 3.91 1.28 -2.27
CA ALA A 86 3.40 0.06 -2.87
C ALA A 86 2.27 -0.55 -2.02
N ILE A 87 2.44 -0.63 -0.70
CA ILE A 87 1.41 -1.17 0.21
C ILE A 87 0.14 -0.35 0.09
N THR A 88 0.24 0.98 0.18
CA THR A 88 -0.89 1.91 0.03
C THR A 88 -1.60 1.70 -1.30
N ALA A 89 -0.83 1.59 -2.38
CA ALA A 89 -1.37 1.36 -3.69
C ALA A 89 -2.16 0.07 -3.81
N PHE A 90 -1.58 -1.06 -3.39
CA PHE A 90 -2.24 -2.36 -3.48
C PHE A 90 -3.44 -2.44 -2.54
N THR A 91 -3.36 -1.92 -1.32
CA THR A 91 -4.49 -1.85 -0.40
C THR A 91 -5.67 -1.11 -1.04
N ILE A 92 -5.42 0.05 -1.65
CA ILE A 92 -6.45 0.83 -2.34
C ILE A 92 -7.02 0.06 -3.54
N ILE A 93 -6.17 -0.56 -4.37
CA ILE A 93 -6.61 -1.34 -5.55
C ILE A 93 -7.52 -2.51 -5.14
N THR A 94 -7.15 -3.25 -4.09
CA THR A 94 -7.87 -4.45 -3.63
C THR A 94 -9.10 -4.17 -2.77
N ASP A 95 -9.27 -2.96 -2.23
CA ASP A 95 -10.40 -2.65 -1.35
C ASP A 95 -11.72 -2.60 -2.14
N GLU A 96 -12.53 -3.66 -2.03
CA GLU A 96 -13.84 -3.81 -2.69
C GLU A 96 -14.97 -3.03 -1.98
N LYS A 97 -14.74 -2.57 -0.74
CA LYS A 97 -15.73 -1.91 0.12
C LYS A 97 -15.66 -0.38 -0.03
N THR A 98 -16.24 0.08 -1.13
CA THR A 98 -16.40 1.50 -1.53
C THR A 98 -17.25 2.39 -0.60
N GLU A 99 -17.48 2.03 0.66
CA GLU A 99 -18.10 2.98 1.60
C GLU A 99 -17.06 3.92 2.23
N LYS A 100 -15.80 3.49 2.35
CA LYS A 100 -14.73 4.39 2.77
C LYS A 100 -14.25 5.20 1.55
N PRO A 101 -14.32 6.55 1.59
CA PRO A 101 -13.73 7.35 0.53
C PRO A 101 -12.22 7.08 0.47
N ILE A 102 -11.62 7.06 -0.72
CA ILE A 102 -10.17 6.90 -0.94
C ILE A 102 -9.38 7.82 0.02
N ARG A 103 -9.90 9.01 0.29
CA ARG A 103 -9.37 9.98 1.26
C ARG A 103 -9.18 9.42 2.68
N LYS A 104 -10.07 8.54 3.16
CA LYS A 104 -9.98 7.92 4.49
C LYS A 104 -8.84 6.91 4.55
N ASN A 105 -8.74 6.00 3.57
CA ASN A 105 -7.65 5.03 3.51
C ASN A 105 -6.29 5.73 3.36
N VAL A 106 -6.22 6.75 2.50
CA VAL A 106 -5.02 7.58 2.34
C VAL A 106 -4.64 8.29 3.65
N ARG A 107 -5.60 8.85 4.39
CA ARG A 107 -5.31 9.52 5.67
C ARG A 107 -4.78 8.54 6.72
N GLU A 108 -5.39 7.36 6.84
CA GLU A 108 -4.94 6.32 7.78
C GLU A 108 -3.51 5.88 7.45
N LEU A 109 -3.22 5.62 6.16
CA LEU A 109 -1.90 5.17 5.70
C LEU A 109 -0.83 6.26 5.72
N LEU A 110 -1.19 7.52 5.43
CA LEU A 110 -0.32 8.68 5.61
C LEU A 110 0.08 8.84 7.09
N THR A 111 -0.89 8.70 8.00
CA THR A 111 -0.62 8.83 9.44
C THR A 111 0.40 7.77 9.89
N ILE A 112 0.23 6.52 9.44
CA ILE A 112 1.19 5.44 9.72
C ILE A 112 2.57 5.74 9.12
N THR A 113 2.60 6.24 7.87
CA THR A 113 3.85 6.59 7.18
C THR A 113 4.60 7.69 7.91
N VAL A 114 3.93 8.79 8.29
CA VAL A 114 4.53 9.89 9.08
C VAL A 114 5.14 9.36 10.37
N VAL A 115 4.38 8.54 11.11
CA VAL A 115 4.84 8.01 12.40
C VAL A 115 6.04 7.09 12.21
N LEU A 116 6.01 6.21 11.20
CA LEU A 116 7.14 5.33 10.89
C LEU A 116 8.38 6.13 10.50
N GLU A 117 8.26 7.07 9.56
CA GLU A 117 9.36 7.92 9.10
C GLU A 117 10.00 8.68 10.27
N PHE A 118 9.14 9.29 11.10
CA PHE A 118 9.57 10.07 12.25
C PHE A 118 10.28 9.21 13.29
N VAL A 119 9.74 8.03 13.59
CA VAL A 119 10.31 7.11 14.56
C VAL A 119 11.63 6.55 14.07
N VAL A 120 11.72 6.12 12.80
CA VAL A 120 12.90 5.50 12.20
C VAL A 120 14.07 6.49 12.07
N ASN A 121 13.79 7.73 11.65
CA ASN A 121 14.85 8.68 11.30
C ASN A 121 15.23 9.67 12.42
N THR A 122 14.33 9.99 13.35
CA THR A 122 14.63 11.05 14.35
C THR A 122 15.44 10.56 15.54
N TYR A 123 15.30 9.28 15.90
CA TYR A 123 15.95 8.75 17.09
C TYR A 123 16.50 7.35 16.84
N VAL A 124 17.83 7.25 16.84
CA VAL A 124 18.58 6.01 16.69
C VAL A 124 19.47 5.87 17.92
N PHE A 125 19.34 4.76 18.66
CA PHE A 125 20.21 4.45 19.79
C PHE A 125 21.61 4.06 19.28
N ASN A 126 22.55 3.83 20.21
CA ASN A 126 23.80 3.18 19.84
C ASN A 126 23.52 1.74 19.38
N LEU A 127 24.46 1.18 18.60
CA LEU A 127 24.27 -0.15 18.00
C LEU A 127 23.97 -1.27 19.01
N PRO A 128 24.64 -1.37 20.18
CA PRO A 128 24.33 -2.42 21.16
C PRO A 128 22.90 -2.33 21.71
N ILE A 129 22.39 -1.11 21.96
CA ILE A 129 21.02 -0.92 22.44
C ILE A 129 20.02 -1.26 21.32
N GLU A 130 20.25 -0.81 20.07
CA GLU A 130 19.37 -1.15 18.93
C GLU A 130 19.31 -2.68 18.70
N LEU A 131 20.43 -3.39 18.86
CA LEU A 131 20.48 -4.85 18.71
C LEU A 131 19.59 -5.59 19.72
N VAL A 132 19.37 -5.05 20.91
CA VAL A 132 18.45 -5.63 21.90
C VAL A 132 17.02 -5.10 21.71
N PHE A 133 16.89 -3.82 21.37
CA PHE A 133 15.60 -3.14 21.23
C PHE A 133 14.77 -3.66 20.06
N VAL A 134 15.38 -3.84 18.88
CA VAL A 134 14.71 -4.33 17.67
C VAL A 134 13.99 -5.68 17.89
N PRO A 135 14.66 -6.75 18.38
CA PRO A 135 14.00 -8.04 18.60
C PRO A 135 12.97 -7.96 19.73
N MET A 136 13.23 -7.16 20.78
CA MET A 136 12.27 -6.97 21.88
C MET A 136 10.94 -6.39 21.36
N VAL A 137 10.98 -5.31 20.57
CA VAL A 137 9.78 -4.69 19.97
C VAL A 137 9.12 -5.64 18.96
N THR A 138 9.92 -6.38 18.18
CA THR A 138 9.40 -7.34 17.20
C THR A 138 8.62 -8.47 17.87
N ILE A 139 9.18 -9.08 18.92
CA ILE A 139 8.52 -10.15 19.69
C ILE A 139 7.24 -9.60 20.35
N LEU A 140 7.31 -8.41 20.97
CA LEU A 140 6.16 -7.79 21.61
C LEU A 140 5.02 -7.54 20.59
N THR A 141 5.37 -7.06 19.39
CA THR A 141 4.42 -6.85 18.29
C THR A 141 3.83 -8.16 17.79
N ALA A 142 4.64 -9.21 17.67
CA ALA A 142 4.17 -10.55 17.29
C ALA A 142 3.19 -11.12 18.32
N VAL A 143 3.48 -10.97 19.62
CA VAL A 143 2.60 -11.38 20.71
C VAL A 143 1.28 -10.61 20.68
N TYR A 144 1.33 -9.28 20.57
CA TYR A 144 0.15 -8.43 20.43
C TYR A 144 -0.72 -8.87 19.26
N THR A 145 -0.12 -8.98 18.07
CA THR A 145 -0.82 -9.34 16.83
C THR A 145 -1.44 -10.73 16.92
N TYR A 146 -0.69 -11.72 17.44
CA TYR A 146 -1.20 -13.08 17.61
C TYR A 146 -2.35 -13.13 18.63
N ALA A 147 -2.27 -12.35 19.71
CA ALA A 147 -3.33 -12.26 20.71
C ALA A 147 -4.60 -11.61 20.14
N SER A 148 -4.48 -10.59 19.28
CA SER A 148 -5.64 -9.95 18.62
C SER A 148 -6.40 -10.88 17.67
N PHE A 149 -5.74 -11.90 17.09
CA PHE A 149 -6.42 -12.86 16.21
C PHE A 149 -7.23 -13.93 16.95
N LYS A 150 -6.98 -14.17 18.24
CA LYS A 150 -7.63 -15.23 19.00
C LYS A 150 -8.27 -14.67 20.26
N THR A 151 -9.60 -14.73 20.31
CA THR A 151 -10.41 -14.27 21.46
C THR A 151 -9.98 -14.87 22.80
N GLN A 152 -9.37 -16.08 22.79
CA GLN A 152 -8.82 -16.76 23.96
C GLN A 152 -7.64 -16.02 24.62
N TYR A 153 -6.87 -15.22 23.86
CA TYR A 153 -5.67 -14.53 24.35
C TYR A 153 -5.86 -13.03 24.58
N LYS A 154 -7.12 -12.57 24.63
CA LYS A 154 -7.48 -11.16 24.83
C LYS A 154 -6.90 -10.55 26.13
N LYS A 155 -6.63 -11.39 27.14
CA LYS A 155 -5.95 -10.99 28.39
C LYS A 155 -4.51 -10.50 28.17
N VAL A 156 -3.82 -10.98 27.13
CA VAL A 156 -2.43 -10.62 26.79
C VAL A 156 -2.39 -9.50 25.74
N GLU A 157 -3.46 -9.35 24.94
CA GLU A 157 -3.61 -8.28 23.95
C GLU A 157 -3.54 -6.89 24.60
N HIS A 158 -4.31 -6.66 25.67
CA HIS A 158 -4.36 -5.34 26.30
C HIS A 158 -3.02 -4.89 26.91
N PRO A 159 -2.30 -5.69 27.72
CA PRO A 159 -1.02 -5.26 28.29
C PRO A 159 0.07 -5.11 27.22
N SER A 160 0.12 -6.00 26.21
CA SER A 160 1.10 -5.89 25.12
C SER A 160 0.85 -4.65 24.26
N GLY A 161 -0.42 -4.35 23.96
CA GLY A 161 -0.83 -3.13 23.27
C GLY A 161 -0.50 -1.86 24.07
N THR A 162 -0.78 -1.84 25.38
CA THR A 162 -0.42 -0.70 26.24
C THR A 162 1.10 -0.49 26.29
N LEU A 163 1.88 -1.56 26.39
CA LEU A 163 3.34 -1.46 26.40
C LEU A 163 3.89 -0.93 25.07
N LEU A 164 3.36 -1.41 23.93
CA LEU A 164 3.70 -0.86 22.61
C LEU A 164 3.34 0.61 22.48
N ALA A 165 2.17 1.02 23.01
CA ALA A 165 1.76 2.42 23.01
C ALA A 165 2.69 3.30 23.86
N ILE A 166 3.12 2.83 25.04
CA ILE A 166 4.09 3.53 25.89
C ILE A 166 5.43 3.68 25.16
N ILE A 167 5.93 2.62 24.53
CA ILE A 167 7.17 2.67 23.74
C ILE A 167 7.04 3.70 22.62
N GLY A 168 5.94 3.65 21.86
CA GLY A 168 5.68 4.60 20.77
C GLY A 168 5.62 6.06 21.25
N ILE A 169 4.90 6.33 22.35
CA ILE A 169 4.80 7.67 22.95
C ILE A 169 6.17 8.14 23.45
N ALA A 170 6.96 7.27 24.08
CA ALA A 170 8.30 7.61 24.53
C ALA A 170 9.22 7.98 23.36
N MET A 171 9.17 7.22 22.25
CA MET A 171 9.93 7.52 21.05
C MET A 171 9.54 8.88 20.43
N ILE A 172 8.23 9.15 20.32
CA ILE A 172 7.72 10.43 19.82
C ILE A 172 8.16 11.59 20.73
N THR A 173 8.07 11.42 22.05
CA THR A 173 8.45 12.46 23.02
C THR A 173 9.94 12.79 22.94
N GLN A 174 10.80 11.76 22.86
CA GLN A 174 12.25 11.94 22.70
C GLN A 174 12.61 12.63 21.39
N ALA A 175 11.94 12.26 20.30
CA ALA A 175 12.11 12.92 19.01
C ALA A 175 11.73 14.42 19.07
N LEU A 176 10.61 14.76 19.73
CA LEU A 176 10.21 16.16 19.93
C LEU A 176 11.21 16.94 20.79
N ILE A 177 11.74 16.34 21.86
CA ILE A 177 12.77 16.98 22.70
C ILE A 177 14.04 17.28 21.89
N ARG A 178 14.49 16.34 21.04
CA ARG A 178 15.66 16.58 20.17
C ARG A 178 15.42 17.65 19.13
N ILE A 179 14.24 17.69 18.52
CA ILE A 179 13.88 18.75 17.57
C ILE A 179 13.93 20.12 18.26
N TYR A 180 13.51 20.19 19.52
CA TYR A 180 13.60 21.42 20.31
C TYR A 180 15.05 21.79 20.68
N GLN A 181 15.88 20.81 21.05
CA GLN A 181 17.28 21.03 21.46
C GLN A 181 18.23 21.33 20.30
N ASP A 182 18.03 20.71 19.14
CA ASP A 182 18.84 20.84 17.91
C ASP A 182 18.03 21.56 16.81
N PHE A 183 17.24 22.58 17.17
CA PHE A 183 16.36 23.27 16.22
C PHE A 183 17.14 23.85 15.03
N ASP A 184 18.39 24.29 15.22
CA ASP A 184 19.26 24.80 14.15
C ASP A 184 19.64 23.74 13.09
N LYS A 185 19.61 22.44 13.45
CA LYS A 185 19.84 21.33 12.50
C LYS A 185 18.53 20.88 11.86
N PHE A 186 17.43 20.92 12.60
CA PHE A 186 16.10 20.57 12.08
C PHE A 186 15.54 21.64 11.13
N GLY A 187 15.79 22.91 11.41
CA GLY A 187 15.39 24.04 10.57
C GLY A 187 16.17 24.16 9.25
N ARG A 188 17.14 23.27 9.00
CA ARG A 188 17.79 23.17 7.69
C ARG A 188 16.80 22.63 6.68
N PHE A 189 16.79 23.26 5.51
CA PHE A 189 15.91 22.92 4.42
C PHE A 189 15.97 21.43 4.03
N ASP A 190 17.15 20.83 4.05
CA ASP A 190 17.36 19.41 3.72
C ASP A 190 16.65 18.46 4.70
N THR A 191 16.75 18.72 6.01
CA THR A 191 16.09 17.90 7.05
C THR A 191 14.57 18.01 6.97
N LEU A 192 14.05 19.19 6.64
CA LEU A 192 12.62 19.39 6.42
C LEU A 192 12.13 18.66 5.17
N ILE A 193 12.92 18.67 4.10
CA ILE A 193 12.61 17.89 2.89
C ILE A 193 12.57 16.41 3.21
N ASP A 194 13.54 15.85 3.94
CA ASP A 194 13.55 14.42 4.29
C ASP A 194 12.27 13.99 5.02
N PHE A 195 11.72 14.86 5.88
CA PHE A 195 10.48 14.59 6.58
C PHE A 195 9.22 14.74 5.71
N VAL A 196 9.19 15.72 4.81
CA VAL A 196 8.00 16.07 4.01
C VAL A 196 7.92 15.28 2.69
N LEU A 197 9.06 14.88 2.14
CA LEU A 197 9.18 14.18 0.87
C LEU A 197 8.34 12.88 0.80
N PRO A 198 8.33 12.00 1.81
CA PRO A 198 7.47 10.81 1.84
C PRO A 198 5.98 11.16 1.75
N LEU A 199 5.57 12.30 2.32
CA LEU A 199 4.18 12.79 2.23
C LEU A 199 3.85 13.27 0.83
N ILE A 200 4.76 14.05 0.23
CA ILE A 200 4.61 14.50 -1.16
C ILE A 200 4.51 13.29 -2.09
N LEU A 201 5.38 12.30 -1.92
CA LEU A 201 5.37 11.07 -2.70
C LEU A 201 4.07 10.25 -2.50
N THR A 202 3.59 10.11 -1.27
CA THR A 202 2.32 9.42 -0.97
C THR A 202 1.11 10.11 -1.58
N ILE A 203 1.05 11.44 -1.54
CA ILE A 203 -0.02 12.19 -2.20
C ILE A 203 0.10 12.04 -3.73
N SER A 204 1.34 12.12 -4.24
CA SER A 204 1.62 12.01 -5.67
C SER A 204 1.27 10.65 -6.24
N ILE A 205 1.25 9.56 -5.46
CA ILE A 205 0.90 8.22 -5.93
C ILE A 205 -0.63 8.02 -6.11
N ILE A 206 -1.45 8.92 -5.57
CA ILE A 206 -2.93 8.82 -5.58
C ILE A 206 -3.50 8.78 -7.01
N PRO A 207 -3.09 9.65 -7.95
CA PRO A 207 -3.57 9.60 -9.32
C PRO A 207 -3.25 8.26 -10.01
N ALA A 208 -2.03 7.75 -9.84
CA ALA A 208 -1.63 6.47 -10.42
C ALA A 208 -2.43 5.29 -9.85
N THR A 209 -2.63 5.28 -8.54
CA THR A 209 -3.44 4.24 -7.87
C THR A 209 -4.90 4.28 -8.28
N TYR A 210 -5.47 5.46 -8.50
CA TYR A 210 -6.81 5.61 -9.05
C TYR A 210 -6.92 5.01 -10.47
N LEU A 211 -5.95 5.29 -11.33
CA LEU A 211 -5.92 4.74 -12.70
C LEU A 211 -5.76 3.21 -12.69
N LEU A 212 -4.90 2.67 -11.83
CA LEU A 212 -4.72 1.22 -11.67
C LEU A 212 -5.98 0.56 -11.12
N MET A 213 -6.68 1.20 -10.18
CA MET A 213 -7.96 0.70 -9.66
C MET A 213 -9.03 0.66 -10.76
N LEU A 214 -9.10 1.69 -11.61
CA LEU A 214 -9.98 1.69 -12.78
C LEU A 214 -9.62 0.56 -13.74
N TYR A 215 -8.33 0.42 -14.09
CA TYR A 215 -7.83 -0.64 -14.95
C TYR A 215 -8.23 -2.03 -14.42
N ALA A 216 -7.94 -2.32 -13.15
CA ALA A 216 -8.28 -3.60 -12.52
C ALA A 216 -9.80 -3.86 -12.52
N SER A 217 -10.60 -2.83 -12.27
CA SER A 217 -12.06 -2.95 -12.28
C SER A 217 -12.62 -3.19 -13.69
N TYR A 218 -12.04 -2.57 -14.71
CA TYR A 218 -12.40 -2.83 -16.12
C TYR A 218 -11.97 -4.23 -16.55
N GLU A 219 -10.78 -4.69 -16.17
CA GLU A 219 -10.32 -6.05 -16.46
C GLU A 219 -11.30 -7.09 -15.90
N LEU A 220 -11.72 -6.95 -14.65
CA LEU A 220 -12.73 -7.81 -14.03
C LEU A 220 -14.07 -7.77 -14.77
N LEU A 221 -14.54 -6.58 -15.17
CA LEU A 221 -15.77 -6.46 -15.96
C LEU A 221 -15.65 -7.15 -17.32
N PHE A 222 -14.53 -6.95 -18.02
CA PHE A 222 -14.31 -7.51 -19.33
C PHE A 222 -14.22 -9.04 -19.27
N LEU A 223 -13.57 -9.60 -18.26
CA LEU A 223 -13.56 -11.04 -18.01
C LEU A 223 -14.97 -11.58 -17.78
N ARG A 224 -15.82 -10.90 -17.00
CA ARG A 224 -17.21 -11.31 -16.79
C ARG A 224 -18.05 -11.24 -18.06
N ILE A 225 -17.85 -10.21 -18.89
CA ILE A 225 -18.53 -10.09 -20.19
C ILE A 225 -18.08 -11.18 -21.15
N ASP A 226 -16.78 -11.46 -21.19
CA ASP A 226 -16.23 -12.49 -22.06
C ASP A 226 -16.80 -13.85 -21.66
N PHE A 227 -16.89 -14.15 -20.37
CA PHE A 227 -17.50 -15.38 -19.88
C PHE A 227 -19.03 -15.41 -20.10
N ALA A 228 -19.74 -14.28 -19.92
CA ALA A 228 -21.20 -14.21 -20.10
C ALA A 228 -21.68 -14.25 -21.57
N LEU A 229 -20.89 -13.70 -22.50
CA LEU A 229 -21.22 -13.58 -23.91
C LEU A 229 -20.29 -14.44 -24.75
N GLU A 230 -20.09 -15.70 -24.34
CA GLU A 230 -19.08 -16.57 -24.94
C GLU A 230 -19.26 -16.80 -26.45
N SER A 231 -20.52 -16.88 -26.87
CA SER A 231 -20.93 -17.25 -28.22
C SER A 231 -20.81 -16.15 -29.28
N SER A 232 -20.58 -14.88 -28.92
CA SER A 232 -20.67 -13.78 -29.90
C SER A 232 -19.66 -12.64 -29.70
N ILE A 233 -18.65 -12.61 -30.58
CA ILE A 233 -17.58 -11.60 -30.58
C ILE A 233 -18.12 -10.17 -30.77
N GLU A 234 -19.14 -9.99 -31.62
CA GLU A 234 -19.74 -8.67 -31.84
C GLU A 234 -20.44 -8.10 -30.59
N MET A 235 -21.15 -8.96 -29.84
CA MET A 235 -21.85 -8.54 -28.64
C MET A 235 -20.87 -8.21 -27.51
N ARG A 236 -19.78 -8.99 -27.39
CA ARG A 236 -18.66 -8.67 -26.47
C ARG A 236 -18.07 -7.29 -26.75
N ARG A 237 -17.70 -6.98 -28.00
CA ARG A 237 -17.12 -5.67 -28.37
C ARG A 237 -18.09 -4.52 -28.10
N TYR A 238 -19.37 -4.70 -28.44
CA TYR A 238 -20.40 -3.69 -28.20
C TYR A 238 -20.61 -3.42 -26.70
N ALA A 239 -20.69 -4.48 -25.88
CA ALA A 239 -20.83 -4.36 -24.43
C ALA A 239 -19.63 -3.65 -23.78
N LYS A 240 -18.40 -4.03 -24.17
CA LYS A 240 -17.17 -3.39 -23.67
C LYS A 240 -17.12 -1.90 -24.01
N LYS A 241 -17.41 -1.55 -25.27
CA LYS A 241 -17.43 -0.15 -25.73
C LYS A 241 -18.50 0.67 -25.00
N LEU A 242 -19.70 0.10 -24.83
CA LEU A 242 -20.80 0.77 -24.11
C LEU A 242 -20.45 1.01 -22.65
N LEU A 243 -19.81 0.04 -21.98
CA LEU A 243 -19.38 0.16 -20.59
C LEU A 243 -18.30 1.21 -20.39
N THR A 244 -17.28 1.24 -21.25
CA THR A 244 -16.23 2.27 -21.18
C THR A 244 -16.79 3.67 -21.39
N LEU A 245 -17.74 3.84 -22.30
CA LEU A 245 -18.43 5.11 -22.54
C LEU A 245 -19.35 5.52 -21.38
N HIS A 246 -20.09 4.57 -20.80
CA HIS A 246 -21.04 4.86 -19.73
C HIS A 246 -20.37 5.13 -18.37
N CYS A 247 -19.34 4.35 -18.05
CA CYS A 247 -18.65 4.43 -16.76
C CYS A 247 -17.48 5.42 -16.77
N TYR A 248 -16.84 5.66 -17.92
CA TYR A 248 -15.73 6.60 -18.11
C TYR A 248 -14.68 6.46 -16.99
N PHE A 249 -14.19 7.58 -16.43
CA PHE A 249 -13.30 7.61 -15.25
C PHE A 249 -14.04 7.60 -13.91
N ARG A 250 -15.30 7.15 -13.81
CA ARG A 250 -16.05 7.12 -12.54
C ARG A 250 -16.02 5.74 -11.91
N ILE A 251 -15.05 5.51 -11.01
CA ILE A 251 -14.86 4.20 -10.37
C ILE A 251 -16.12 3.68 -9.66
N GLY A 252 -16.90 4.56 -9.03
CA GLY A 252 -18.14 4.19 -8.36
C GLY A 252 -19.13 3.48 -9.28
N LYS A 253 -19.27 3.97 -10.53
CA LYS A 253 -20.13 3.34 -11.54
C LYS A 253 -19.59 2.00 -12.03
N VAL A 254 -18.27 1.91 -12.25
CA VAL A 254 -17.61 0.68 -12.69
C VAL A 254 -17.82 -0.43 -11.64
N ARG A 255 -17.65 -0.11 -10.36
CA ARG A 255 -17.83 -1.07 -9.25
C ARG A 255 -19.31 -1.40 -8.98
N GLU A 256 -20.23 -0.47 -9.19
CA GLU A 256 -21.68 -0.76 -9.14
C GLU A 256 -22.09 -1.77 -10.22
N MET A 257 -21.54 -1.62 -11.44
CA MET A 257 -21.73 -2.58 -12.54
C MET A 257 -21.15 -3.96 -12.18
N LEU A 258 -20.01 -4.01 -11.49
CA LEU A 258 -19.41 -5.24 -10.97
C LEU A 258 -20.29 -5.92 -9.89
N LYS A 259 -20.95 -5.17 -9.01
CA LYS A 259 -21.68 -5.78 -7.88
C LYS A 259 -23.00 -6.45 -8.27
N GLY A 260 -23.70 -5.98 -9.31
CA GLY A 260 -25.03 -6.52 -9.65
C GLY A 260 -25.34 -6.69 -11.14
N ARG A 261 -24.91 -5.78 -12.00
CA ARG A 261 -25.44 -5.70 -13.37
C ARG A 261 -24.76 -6.67 -14.35
N ALA A 262 -23.47 -6.92 -14.18
CA ALA A 262 -22.71 -7.81 -15.07
C ALA A 262 -23.16 -9.28 -15.00
N ASN A 263 -23.70 -9.73 -13.85
CA ASN A 263 -24.15 -11.12 -13.68
C ASN A 263 -25.43 -11.44 -14.48
N HIS A 264 -26.23 -10.43 -14.83
CA HIS A 264 -27.44 -10.61 -15.66
C HIS A 264 -27.14 -10.66 -17.16
N LEU A 265 -25.89 -10.41 -17.58
CA LEU A 265 -25.50 -10.41 -18.99
C LEU A 265 -25.56 -11.79 -19.65
N TYR A 266 -25.57 -12.87 -18.87
CA TYR A 266 -25.76 -14.25 -19.36
C TYR A 266 -27.08 -14.47 -20.09
N ARG A 267 -28.10 -13.63 -19.84
CA ARG A 267 -29.45 -13.78 -20.43
C ARG A 267 -29.66 -12.90 -21.67
N CYS A 268 -28.63 -12.23 -22.16
CA CYS A 268 -28.75 -11.30 -23.30
C CYS A 268 -28.74 -12.04 -24.64
N CYS A 269 -29.79 -11.85 -25.44
CA CYS A 269 -29.86 -12.38 -26.81
C CYS A 269 -29.66 -11.29 -27.88
N SER A 270 -29.68 -10.00 -27.53
CA SER A 270 -29.56 -8.89 -28.49
C SER A 270 -28.77 -7.67 -27.97
N LYS A 271 -28.21 -6.87 -28.89
CA LYS A 271 -27.57 -5.57 -28.61
C LYS A 271 -28.52 -4.59 -27.87
N LYS A 272 -29.84 -4.72 -28.06
CA LYS A 272 -30.86 -3.94 -27.33
C LYS A 272 -30.99 -4.36 -25.87
N ASP A 273 -30.84 -5.65 -25.55
CA ASP A 273 -30.90 -6.17 -24.17
C ASP A 273 -29.68 -5.77 -23.37
N ILE A 274 -28.50 -5.81 -24.00
CA ILE A 274 -27.25 -5.31 -23.42
C ILE A 274 -27.38 -3.83 -23.07
N ARG A 275 -27.93 -3.03 -23.99
CA ARG A 275 -28.18 -1.60 -23.76
C ARG A 275 -29.20 -1.38 -22.64
N ARG A 276 -30.24 -2.20 -22.57
CA ARG A 276 -31.24 -2.15 -21.50
C ARG A 276 -30.57 -2.44 -20.15
N ILE A 277 -29.97 -3.60 -19.94
CA ILE A 277 -29.39 -4.01 -18.64
C ILE A 277 -28.30 -3.05 -18.16
N LEU A 278 -27.48 -2.51 -19.07
CA LEU A 278 -26.39 -1.60 -18.71
C LEU A 278 -26.83 -0.15 -18.52
N LEU A 279 -27.95 0.30 -19.14
CA LEU A 279 -28.41 1.70 -19.05
C LEU A 279 -29.70 1.88 -18.25
N THR A 280 -30.50 0.84 -18.00
CA THR A 280 -31.73 0.97 -17.20
C THR A 280 -31.35 1.25 -15.76
N LYS A 281 -31.78 2.43 -15.32
CA LYS A 281 -31.69 2.91 -13.96
C LYS A 281 -33.03 2.61 -13.28
N ASN A 282 -33.19 1.44 -12.67
CA ASN A 282 -34.31 1.19 -11.76
C ASN A 282 -33.72 0.99 -10.35
N ALA A 283 -33.95 1.92 -9.42
CA ALA A 283 -35.17 1.97 -8.62
C ALA A 283 -35.30 0.75 -7.71
N SER A 284 -34.37 0.59 -6.76
CA SER A 284 -34.55 -0.18 -5.53
C SER A 284 -33.35 0.01 -4.59
N GLN A 285 -33.30 1.16 -3.94
CA GLN A 285 -32.96 1.20 -2.51
C GLN A 285 -34.14 1.90 -1.84
N GLY A 286 -35.18 1.11 -1.59
CA GLY A 286 -35.95 1.26 -0.36
C GLY A 286 -35.28 0.41 0.69
#